data_AF-A0AAV5SXX5-F1
#
_entry.id   AF-A0AAV5SXX5-F1
#
_cell.length_a   1.000
_cell.length_b   1.000
_cell.length_c   1.000
_cell.angle_alpha   90.00
_cell.angle_beta   90.00
_cell.angle_gamma   90.00
#
_symmetry.space_group_name_H-M   'P 1'
#
loop_
_entity.id
_entity.type
_entity.pdbx_description
1 polymer ?
#
loop_
_entity_poly.entity_id
_entity_poly.type
_entity_poly.pdbx_seq_one_letter_code
_entity_poly.pdbx_strand_id
1 'polypeptide(L)'
;VSLSIHCYGLCDLRSTSEIGSERMFGASSDFFSTLFYGNFVEKVSGSFCIKEVNERDCVWFMNSLMERNWTVASVDQALAALTLADRFCMLDVHKRILPYLKATELDPIAENRVAALKRYIKLAVKCSDNGEFVRWIFER
;
A
#
# COMPACT_ATOMS: atom_id res chain seq x y z
N VAL A 1 -12.55 22.89 5.98
CA VAL A 1 -11.19 22.87 5.42
C VAL A 1 -11.09 21.53 4.73
N SER A 2 -11.19 21.52 3.40
CA SER A 2 -11.15 20.30 2.60
C SER A 2 -9.75 19.72 2.62
N LEU A 3 -9.62 18.41 2.83
CA LEU A 3 -8.33 17.73 2.89
C LEU A 3 -8.04 16.95 1.59
N SER A 4 -7.03 17.38 0.83
CA SER A 4 -6.65 16.75 -0.43
C SER A 4 -5.30 16.04 -0.30
N ILE A 5 -5.25 14.71 -0.49
CA ILE A 5 -3.97 14.01 -0.64
C ILE A 5 -3.62 14.01 -2.13
N HIS A 6 -2.60 14.79 -2.48
CA HIS A 6 -2.10 14.86 -3.85
C HIS A 6 -0.90 13.93 -4.02
N CYS A 7 -1.13 12.84 -4.77
CA CYS A 7 -0.07 12.13 -5.46
C CYS A 7 0.20 12.88 -6.77
N TYR A 8 1.46 12.99 -7.21
CA TYR A 8 1.78 13.74 -8.44
C TYR A 8 1.06 13.13 -9.66
N GLY A 9 0.02 13.82 -10.12
CA GLY A 9 -0.73 13.54 -11.37
C GLY A 9 -2.27 13.54 -11.30
N LEU A 10 -2.91 14.46 -10.55
CA LEU A 10 -4.39 14.64 -10.47
C LEU A 10 -5.14 13.57 -9.66
N CYS A 11 -4.74 13.35 -8.41
CA CYS A 11 -5.66 12.86 -7.40
C CYS A 11 -5.92 13.94 -6.37
N ASP A 12 -7.10 14.53 -6.52
CA ASP A 12 -7.76 15.28 -5.49
C ASP A 12 -8.71 14.27 -4.82
N LEU A 13 -8.42 13.81 -3.60
CA LEU A 13 -9.36 12.95 -2.82
C LEU A 13 -10.61 13.74 -2.39
N ARG A 14 -11.14 14.61 -3.26
CA ARG A 14 -12.09 15.69 -2.96
C ARG A 14 -13.55 15.28 -2.96
N SER A 15 -13.89 14.00 -2.96
CA SER A 15 -15.30 13.60 -3.10
C SER A 15 -15.75 12.39 -2.30
N THR A 16 -15.31 12.26 -1.04
CA THR A 16 -16.10 11.46 -0.07
C THR A 16 -16.07 12.15 1.29
N SER A 17 -17.26 12.62 1.73
CA SER A 17 -17.60 13.19 3.05
C SER A 17 -16.41 13.36 4.00
N GLU A 18 -15.83 14.57 4.00
CA GLU A 18 -14.51 14.99 4.51
C GLU A 18 -14.16 14.67 5.98
N ILE A 19 -15.03 14.03 6.75
CA ILE A 19 -14.77 13.60 8.14
C ILE A 19 -14.69 12.06 8.25
N GLY A 20 -15.29 11.33 7.30
CA GLY A 20 -15.37 9.87 7.32
C GLY A 20 -14.07 9.21 6.83
N SER A 21 -13.46 9.74 5.77
CA SER A 21 -12.25 9.17 5.16
C SER A 21 -11.02 9.39 6.03
N GLU A 22 -10.79 10.60 6.56
CA GLU A 22 -9.66 10.89 7.46
C GLU A 22 -9.67 10.02 8.73
N ARG A 23 -10.83 9.92 9.39
CA ARG A 23 -10.98 9.08 10.59
C ARG A 23 -10.75 7.62 10.27
N MET A 24 -11.24 7.15 9.13
CA MET A 24 -11.05 5.77 8.71
C MET A 24 -9.57 5.48 8.43
N PHE A 25 -8.90 6.33 7.65
CA PHE A 25 -7.47 6.16 7.33
C PHE A 25 -6.61 6.32 8.59
N GLY A 26 -6.86 7.32 9.42
CA GLY A 26 -6.15 7.53 10.68
C GLY A 26 -6.35 6.39 11.69
N ALA A 27 -7.54 5.78 11.74
CA ALA A 27 -7.77 4.59 12.57
C ALA A 27 -7.12 3.32 12.00
N SER A 28 -6.81 3.30 10.69
CA SER A 28 -6.25 2.12 10.01
C SER A 28 -4.73 2.16 9.89
N SER A 29 -4.09 3.28 10.24
CA SER A 29 -2.68 3.54 9.95
C SER A 29 -2.11 4.61 10.88
N ASP A 30 -1.04 4.27 11.59
CA ASP A 30 -0.29 5.24 12.41
C ASP A 30 0.33 6.36 11.55
N PHE A 31 0.70 6.03 10.31
CA PHE A 31 1.19 7.03 9.34
C PHE A 31 0.11 8.08 9.05
N PHE A 32 -1.11 7.65 8.69
CA PHE A 32 -2.20 8.58 8.40
C PHE A 32 -2.71 9.29 9.66
N SER A 33 -2.71 8.61 10.81
CA SER A 33 -3.02 9.23 12.12
C SER A 33 -2.08 10.39 12.40
N THR A 34 -0.78 10.15 12.24
CA THR A 34 0.24 11.19 12.39
C THR A 34 0.03 12.29 11.36
N LEU A 35 -0.17 11.95 10.08
CA LEU A 35 -0.36 12.91 8.99
C LEU A 35 -1.53 13.87 9.26
N PHE A 36 -2.70 13.37 9.67
CA PHE A 36 -3.91 14.20 9.84
C PHE A 36 -3.98 14.89 11.20
N TYR A 37 -3.58 14.20 12.27
CA TYR A 37 -3.73 14.69 13.64
C TYR A 37 -2.47 15.34 14.19
N GLY A 38 -1.33 15.15 13.52
CA GLY A 38 -0.08 15.85 13.82
C GLY A 38 -0.16 17.37 13.58
N ASN A 39 0.79 18.08 14.16
CA ASN A 39 0.91 19.53 14.05
C ASN A 39 1.83 19.90 12.88
N PHE A 40 1.40 19.53 11.67
CA PHE A 40 2.09 19.86 10.42
C PHE A 40 1.60 21.18 9.83
N VAL A 41 2.47 21.91 9.12
CA VAL A 41 2.11 23.20 8.51
C VAL A 41 1.13 23.01 7.35
N GLU A 42 1.21 21.86 6.68
CA GLU A 42 0.33 21.38 5.62
C GLU A 42 -1.14 21.23 6.08
N LYS A 43 -1.38 21.18 7.39
CA LYS A 43 -2.73 21.19 7.95
C LYS A 43 -3.45 22.52 7.69
N VAL A 44 -2.71 23.62 7.56
CA VAL A 44 -3.26 24.95 7.26
C VAL A 44 -3.80 25.01 5.83
N SER A 45 -3.11 24.38 4.88
CA SER A 45 -3.60 24.27 3.50
C SER A 45 -4.69 23.23 3.33
N GLY A 46 -4.83 22.30 4.28
CA GLY A 46 -5.70 21.15 4.14
C GLY A 46 -5.25 20.28 2.97
N SER A 47 -3.97 20.14 2.71
CA SER A 47 -3.51 19.31 1.59
C SER A 47 -2.17 18.69 1.90
N PHE A 48 -2.08 17.37 1.76
CA PHE A 48 -0.86 16.61 1.99
C PHE A 48 -0.33 16.04 0.68
N CYS A 49 0.97 16.22 0.44
CA CYS A 49 1.63 15.64 -0.72
C CYS A 49 2.41 14.39 -0.30
N ILE A 50 2.08 13.25 -0.90
CA ILE A 50 2.85 12.01 -0.74
C ILE A 50 3.78 11.90 -1.95
N LYS A 51 5.08 12.01 -1.70
CA LYS A 51 6.11 11.92 -2.75
C LYS A 51 6.54 10.47 -2.98
N GLU A 52 7.14 10.24 -4.15
CA GLU A 52 7.77 8.97 -4.52
C GLU A 52 6.83 7.76 -4.50
N VAL A 53 5.56 7.97 -4.79
CA VAL A 53 4.57 6.90 -5.01
C VAL A 53 4.08 6.97 -6.45
N ASN A 54 3.85 5.80 -7.06
CA ASN A 54 3.11 5.77 -8.31
C ASN A 54 1.65 6.14 -7.99
N GLU A 55 1.14 7.17 -8.65
CA GLU A 55 -0.20 7.67 -8.38
C GLU A 55 -1.27 6.60 -8.60
N ARG A 56 -1.24 5.89 -9.73
CA ARG A 56 -2.25 4.89 -10.07
C ARG A 56 -2.33 3.81 -8.99
N ASP A 57 -1.17 3.33 -8.55
CA ASP A 57 -1.10 2.30 -7.51
C ASP A 57 -1.58 2.84 -6.16
N CYS A 58 -1.23 4.08 -5.82
CA CYS A 58 -1.67 4.72 -4.59
C CYS A 58 -3.19 4.93 -4.56
N VAL A 59 -3.78 5.37 -5.66
CA VAL A 59 -5.23 5.59 -5.78
C VAL A 59 -5.98 4.29 -5.65
N TRP A 60 -5.54 3.26 -6.38
CA TRP A 60 -6.12 1.93 -6.25
C TRP A 60 -6.02 1.43 -4.81
N PHE A 61 -4.88 1.59 -4.15
CA PHE A 61 -4.68 1.16 -2.77
C PHE A 61 -5.64 1.86 -1.80
N MET A 62 -5.79 3.18 -1.92
CA MET A 62 -6.68 3.97 -1.07
C MET A 62 -8.15 3.61 -1.31
N ASN A 63 -8.54 3.39 -2.57
CA ASN A 63 -9.90 2.96 -2.91
C ASN A 63 -10.18 1.55 -2.38
N SER A 64 -9.24 0.60 -2.55
CA SER A 64 -9.34 -0.75 -1.99
C SER A 64 -9.49 -0.76 -0.48
N LEU A 65 -8.84 0.18 0.21
CA LEU A 65 -8.97 0.34 1.64
C LEU A 65 -10.34 0.90 2.05
N MET A 66 -10.84 1.92 1.35
CA MET A 66 -12.18 2.50 1.58
C MET A 66 -13.30 1.49 1.33
N GLU A 67 -13.23 0.79 0.20
CA GLU A 67 -14.23 -0.20 -0.21
C GLU A 67 -14.08 -1.53 0.55
N ARG A 68 -12.98 -1.69 1.29
CA ARG A 68 -12.56 -2.96 1.94
C ARG A 68 -12.44 -4.12 0.96
N ASN A 69 -12.19 -3.82 -0.31
CA ASN A 69 -12.13 -4.78 -1.41
C ASN A 69 -10.73 -4.78 -2.05
N TRP A 70 -10.07 -5.93 -2.02
CA TRP A 70 -8.70 -6.12 -2.49
C TRP A 70 -8.66 -7.03 -3.72
N THR A 71 -9.36 -6.62 -4.77
CA THR A 71 -9.27 -7.27 -6.09
C THR A 71 -7.94 -6.89 -6.76
N VAL A 72 -6.95 -7.77 -6.58
CA VAL A 72 -5.64 -7.65 -7.23
C VAL A 72 -5.71 -8.26 -8.64
N ALA A 73 -5.30 -7.49 -9.63
CA ALA A 73 -5.33 -7.88 -11.04
C ALA A 73 -3.99 -8.47 -11.53
N SER A 74 -2.88 -8.19 -10.86
CA SER A 74 -1.56 -8.68 -11.27
C SER A 74 -0.56 -8.80 -10.11
N VAL A 75 0.51 -9.58 -10.32
CA VAL A 75 1.64 -9.69 -9.39
C VAL A 75 2.27 -8.32 -9.13
N ASP A 76 2.49 -7.51 -10.16
CA ASP A 76 3.07 -6.17 -10.00
C ASP A 76 2.18 -5.26 -9.14
N GLN A 77 0.86 -5.34 -9.29
CA GLN A 77 -0.08 -4.61 -8.44
C GLN A 77 -0.05 -5.10 -6.98
N ALA A 78 0.04 -6.42 -6.74
CA ALA A 78 0.24 -6.97 -5.40
C ALA A 78 1.55 -6.47 -4.76
N LEU A 79 2.65 -6.44 -5.52
CA LEU A 79 3.94 -5.93 -5.03
C LEU A 79 3.87 -4.43 -4.69
N ALA A 80 3.18 -3.64 -5.53
CA ALA A 80 2.93 -2.24 -5.25
C ALA A 80 2.08 -2.06 -3.97
N ALA A 81 1.05 -2.88 -3.80
CA ALA A 81 0.21 -2.89 -2.61
C ALA A 81 1.01 -3.16 -1.32
N LEU A 82 1.90 -4.15 -1.34
CA LEU A 82 2.77 -4.45 -0.20
C LEU A 82 3.71 -3.27 0.10
N THR A 83 4.31 -2.68 -0.94
CA THR A 83 5.20 -1.51 -0.76
C THR A 83 4.47 -0.32 -0.14
N LEU A 84 3.24 -0.05 -0.57
CA LEU A 84 2.40 1.03 -0.03
C LEU A 84 1.93 0.70 1.39
N ALA A 85 1.60 -0.56 1.67
CA ALA A 85 1.22 -1.02 3.00
C ALA A 85 2.33 -0.77 4.02
N ASP A 86 3.58 -1.12 3.72
CA ASP A 86 4.70 -0.80 4.60
C ASP A 86 4.87 0.71 4.76
N ARG A 87 4.82 1.46 3.65
CA ARG A 87 5.02 2.92 3.68
C ARG A 87 3.97 3.61 4.55
N PHE A 88 2.74 3.12 4.52
CA PHE A 88 1.63 3.66 5.30
C PHE A 88 1.43 2.92 6.63
N CYS A 89 2.36 2.07 7.07
CA CYS A 89 2.27 1.32 8.32
C CYS A 89 0.95 0.50 8.45
N MET A 90 0.54 -0.15 7.36
CA MET A 90 -0.70 -0.93 7.24
C MET A 90 -0.43 -2.42 7.04
N LEU A 91 0.31 -3.02 7.96
CA LEU A 91 0.82 -4.40 7.83
C LEU A 91 -0.29 -5.46 7.69
N ASP A 92 -1.52 -5.19 8.16
CA ASP A 92 -2.66 -6.09 7.95
C ASP A 92 -3.03 -6.28 6.48
N VAL A 93 -2.64 -5.35 5.60
CA VAL A 93 -2.79 -5.53 4.14
C VAL A 93 -1.93 -6.68 3.64
N HIS A 94 -0.79 -6.97 4.28
CA HIS A 94 0.07 -8.10 3.89
C HIS A 94 -0.71 -9.41 3.99
N LYS A 95 -1.49 -9.60 5.07
CA LYS A 95 -2.33 -10.78 5.26
C LYS A 95 -3.36 -11.00 4.15
N ARG A 96 -3.77 -9.92 3.46
CA ARG A 96 -4.74 -9.97 2.35
C ARG A 96 -4.09 -10.22 0.99
N ILE A 97 -2.90 -9.65 0.77
CA ILE A 97 -2.21 -9.71 -0.52
C ILE A 97 -1.34 -10.97 -0.66
N LEU A 98 -0.75 -11.44 0.43
CA LEU A 98 0.13 -12.62 0.40
C LEU A 98 -0.53 -13.89 -0.14
N PRO A 99 -1.80 -14.22 0.19
CA PRO A 99 -2.47 -15.38 -0.41
C PRO A 99 -2.55 -15.32 -1.93
N TYR A 100 -2.80 -14.12 -2.50
CA TYR A 100 -2.81 -13.93 -3.95
C TYR A 100 -1.44 -14.21 -4.55
N LEU A 101 -0.36 -13.66 -4.01
CA LEU A 101 1.01 -13.94 -4.49
C LEU A 101 1.37 -15.42 -4.38
N LYS A 102 1.01 -16.07 -3.26
CA LYS A 102 1.21 -17.51 -3.02
C LYS A 102 0.52 -18.37 -4.09
N ALA A 103 -0.66 -17.94 -4.56
CA ALA A 103 -1.48 -18.65 -5.54
C ALA A 103 -1.13 -18.33 -7.00
N THR A 104 -0.71 -17.08 -7.29
CA THR A 104 -0.44 -16.61 -8.66
C THR A 104 0.97 -17.00 -9.12
N GLU A 105 1.92 -17.13 -8.19
CA GLU A 105 3.27 -17.64 -8.46
C GLU A 105 3.51 -19.01 -7.84
N LEU A 106 3.11 -20.05 -8.59
CA LEU A 106 3.75 -21.37 -8.67
C LEU A 106 3.30 -22.07 -9.96
N ASP A 107 3.83 -21.64 -11.11
CA ASP A 107 4.12 -22.61 -12.15
C ASP A 107 5.63 -22.91 -12.10
N PRO A 108 6.06 -24.11 -11.67
CA PRO A 108 7.47 -24.45 -11.43
C PRO A 108 8.37 -24.42 -12.68
N ILE A 109 7.83 -24.18 -13.87
CA ILE A 109 8.50 -24.42 -15.15
C ILE A 109 9.16 -23.16 -15.73
N ALA A 110 8.91 -21.97 -15.20
CA ALA A 110 9.45 -20.75 -15.83
C ALA A 110 10.95 -20.53 -15.52
N GLU A 111 11.72 -20.37 -16.59
CA GLU A 111 13.14 -19.97 -16.73
C GLU A 111 13.54 -18.68 -15.94
N ASN A 112 12.61 -18.12 -15.15
CA ASN A 112 12.69 -16.83 -14.48
C ASN A 112 12.57 -16.89 -12.93
N ARG A 113 12.62 -18.08 -12.31
CA ARG A 113 12.53 -18.25 -10.84
C ARG A 113 13.53 -17.38 -10.07
N VAL A 114 14.77 -17.27 -10.57
CA VAL A 114 15.81 -16.43 -9.93
C VAL A 114 15.46 -14.94 -9.99
N ALA A 115 14.87 -14.47 -11.09
CA ALA A 115 14.46 -13.07 -11.21
C ALA A 115 13.26 -12.74 -10.31
N ALA A 116 12.29 -13.67 -10.21
CA ALA A 116 11.16 -13.56 -9.30
C ALA A 116 11.62 -13.55 -7.83
N LEU A 117 12.49 -14.49 -7.43
CA LEU A 117 13.10 -14.52 -6.09
C LEU A 117 13.86 -13.23 -5.77
N LYS A 118 14.65 -12.70 -6.71
CA LYS A 118 15.33 -11.40 -6.52
C LYS A 118 14.34 -10.27 -6.29
N ARG A 119 13.21 -10.23 -6.99
CA ARG A 119 12.14 -9.24 -6.76
C ARG A 119 11.54 -9.41 -5.36
N TYR A 120 11.22 -10.63 -4.94
CA TYR A 120 10.64 -10.88 -3.62
C TYR A 120 11.60 -10.60 -2.47
N ILE A 121 12.87 -10.98 -2.60
CA ILE A 121 13.89 -10.64 -1.60
C ILE A 121 14.04 -9.12 -1.49
N LYS A 122 14.07 -8.41 -2.63
CA LYS A 122 14.15 -6.94 -2.64
C LYS A 122 12.92 -6.30 -1.98
N LEU A 123 11.75 -6.90 -2.15
CA LEU A 123 10.53 -6.46 -1.46
C LEU A 123 10.62 -6.76 0.04
N ALA A 124 10.99 -7.98 0.42
CA ALA A 124 11.13 -8.40 1.80
C ALA A 124 12.07 -7.50 2.59
N VAL A 125 13.20 -7.09 1.99
CA VAL A 125 14.15 -6.14 2.61
C VAL A 125 13.53 -4.77 2.88
N LYS A 126 12.51 -4.37 2.12
CA LYS A 126 11.79 -3.09 2.32
C LYS A 126 10.63 -3.21 3.29
N CYS A 127 10.13 -4.42 3.53
CA CYS A 127 8.99 -4.65 4.39
C CYS A 127 9.40 -4.69 5.86
N SER A 128 8.72 -3.89 6.70
CA SER A 128 9.00 -3.79 8.15
C SER A 128 8.55 -5.02 8.95
N ASP A 129 7.47 -5.69 8.51
CA ASP A 129 7.01 -6.98 9.04
C ASP A 129 7.04 -8.03 7.92
N ASN A 130 8.24 -8.55 7.69
CA ASN A 130 8.53 -9.47 6.61
C ASN A 130 8.68 -10.92 7.09
N GLY A 131 8.50 -11.22 8.38
CA GLY A 131 8.84 -12.54 8.92
C GLY A 131 8.11 -13.69 8.24
N GLU A 132 6.80 -13.55 8.00
CA GLU A 132 6.01 -14.53 7.26
C GLU A 132 6.34 -14.55 5.76
N PHE A 133 6.68 -13.38 5.20
CA PHE A 133 6.99 -13.23 3.79
C PHE A 133 8.36 -13.84 3.43
N VAL A 134 9.37 -13.54 4.24
CA VAL A 134 10.71 -14.14 4.21
C VAL A 134 10.61 -15.64 4.38
N ARG A 135 9.86 -16.10 5.39
CA ARG A 135 9.64 -17.54 5.61
C ARG A 135 9.02 -18.20 4.37
N TRP A 136 8.00 -17.60 3.77
CA TRP A 136 7.40 -18.09 2.53
C TRP A 136 8.39 -18.15 1.36
N ILE A 137 9.30 -17.17 1.24
CA ILE A 137 10.35 -17.18 0.20
C ILE A 137 11.33 -18.34 0.41
N PHE A 138 11.69 -18.67 1.66
CA PHE A 138 12.70 -19.67 2.00
C PHE A 138 12.17 -21.11 2.20
N GLU A 139 10.87 -21.30 2.45
CA GLU A 139 10.23 -22.63 2.56
C GLU A 139 9.94 -23.28 1.19
N ARG A 140 10.47 -22.73 0.09
CA ARG A 140 10.30 -23.21 -1.30
C ARG A 140 11.63 -23.47 -2.00
#